data_AF-X0P9X6-F1
#
_entry.id   AF-X0P9X6-F1
#
_cell.length_a   1.000
_cell.length_b   1.000
_cell.length_c   1.000
_cell.angle_alpha   90.00
_cell.angle_beta   90.00
_cell.angle_gamma   90.00
#
_symmetry.space_group_name_H-M   'P 1'
#
loop_
_entity.id
_entity.type
_entity.pdbx_description
1 polymer ?
#
loop_
_entity_poly.entity_id
_entity_poly.type
_entity_poly.pdbx_seq_one_letter_code
_entity_poly.pdbx_strand_id
1 'polypeptide(L)'
;MDQVIDEVNQFLVPLTGTKITKSMINSYVKQGLVERPEKKRYSKQHLAEILVVSLMKPILSLDTIKKAIKIAVKMDPVNIAYDQFIRAFNEELGKTQTHQLKAVDYQHMAIRSLLYKLLVEDLVNQNL
;
A
#
# COMPACT_ATOMS: atom_id res chain seq x y z
N MET A 1 6.95 -19.35 -1.00
CA MET A 1 6.42 -18.33 -0.06
C MET A 1 7.57 -17.63 0.64
N ASP A 2 8.52 -18.37 1.22
CA ASP A 2 9.70 -17.76 1.87
C ASP A 2 10.47 -16.84 0.93
N GLN A 3 10.75 -17.30 -0.30
CA GLN A 3 11.32 -16.43 -1.35
C GLN A 3 10.55 -15.13 -1.54
N VAL A 4 9.21 -15.16 -1.63
CA VAL A 4 8.41 -13.94 -1.84
C VAL A 4 8.45 -13.02 -0.65
N ILE A 5 8.47 -13.59 0.57
CA ILE A 5 8.63 -12.82 1.80
C ILE A 5 9.98 -12.12 1.80
N ASP A 6 11.04 -12.81 1.39
CA ASP A 6 12.38 -12.22 1.30
C ASP A 6 12.42 -11.11 0.26
N GLU A 7 11.88 -11.35 -0.94
CA GLU A 7 11.80 -10.36 -2.03
C GLU A 7 11.05 -9.09 -1.61
N VAL A 8 9.83 -9.21 -1.06
CA VAL A 8 9.06 -8.01 -0.68
C VAL A 8 9.69 -7.26 0.49
N ASN A 9 10.36 -7.98 1.41
CA ASN A 9 11.02 -7.36 2.55
C ASN A 9 12.27 -6.57 2.17
N GLN A 10 12.93 -6.89 1.05
CA GLN A 10 14.03 -6.07 0.53
C GLN A 10 13.58 -4.63 0.24
N PHE A 11 12.31 -4.43 -0.14
CA PHE A 11 11.74 -3.11 -0.41
C PHE A 11 11.01 -2.52 0.80
N LEU A 12 10.23 -3.33 1.51
CA LEU A 12 9.32 -2.83 2.56
C LEU A 12 10.06 -2.49 3.86
N VAL A 13 11.08 -3.26 4.25
CA VAL A 13 11.78 -3.02 5.52
C VAL A 13 12.52 -1.67 5.50
N PRO A 14 13.27 -1.30 4.46
CA PRO A 14 13.90 0.03 4.39
C PRO A 14 12.89 1.18 4.42
N LEU A 15 11.69 1.00 3.86
CA LEU A 15 10.68 2.05 3.76
C LEU A 15 9.80 2.17 5.02
N THR A 16 9.45 1.06 5.65
CA THR A 16 8.43 1.02 6.70
C THR A 16 8.98 0.60 8.07
N GLY A 17 10.21 0.11 8.12
CA GLY A 17 10.79 -0.54 9.31
C GLY A 17 10.11 -1.85 9.73
N THR A 18 9.07 -2.28 9.02
CA THR A 18 8.25 -3.44 9.41
C THR A 18 8.50 -4.62 8.50
N LYS A 19 8.89 -5.76 9.09
CA LYS A 19 9.08 -7.01 8.35
C LYS A 19 7.73 -7.69 8.10
N ILE A 20 7.42 -7.93 6.83
CA ILE A 20 6.27 -8.72 6.41
C ILE A 20 6.52 -10.19 6.72
N THR A 21 5.49 -10.82 7.26
CA THR A 21 5.52 -12.22 7.68
C THR A 21 4.56 -13.07 6.86
N LYS A 22 4.77 -14.39 6.91
CA LYS A 22 3.88 -15.39 6.32
C LYS A 22 2.44 -15.26 6.78
N SER A 23 2.20 -14.97 8.05
CA SER A 23 0.84 -14.81 8.59
C SER A 23 0.15 -13.57 8.02
N MET A 24 0.89 -12.47 7.79
CA MET A 24 0.34 -11.27 7.14
C MET A 24 -0.08 -11.55 5.70
N ILE A 25 0.78 -12.19 4.90
CA ILE A 25 0.44 -12.57 3.51
C ILE A 25 -0.76 -13.51 3.48
N ASN A 26 -0.79 -14.52 4.37
CA ASN A 26 -1.95 -15.41 4.48
C ASN A 26 -3.23 -14.66 4.86
N SER A 27 -3.14 -13.66 5.73
CA SER A 27 -4.27 -12.79 6.07
C SER A 27 -4.76 -12.00 4.85
N TYR A 28 -3.84 -11.46 4.02
CA TYR A 28 -4.21 -10.75 2.80
C TYR A 28 -4.90 -11.67 1.78
N VAL A 29 -4.38 -12.88 1.59
CA VAL A 29 -5.01 -13.90 0.72
C VAL A 29 -6.39 -14.30 1.24
N LYS A 30 -6.52 -14.53 2.56
CA LYS A 30 -7.81 -14.89 3.19
C LYS A 30 -8.86 -13.79 3.00
N GLN A 31 -8.45 -12.53 3.02
CA GLN A 31 -9.33 -11.38 2.84
C GLN A 31 -9.57 -11.02 1.37
N GLY A 32 -8.93 -11.71 0.43
CA GLY A 32 -9.08 -11.48 -1.01
C GLY A 32 -8.46 -10.17 -1.48
N LEU A 33 -7.38 -9.73 -0.82
CA LEU A 33 -6.56 -8.59 -1.22
C LEU A 33 -5.36 -8.99 -2.07
N VAL A 34 -4.92 -10.24 -1.92
CA VAL A 34 -3.87 -10.88 -2.71
C VAL A 34 -4.48 -12.15 -3.31
N GLU A 35 -4.27 -12.39 -4.59
CA GLU A 35 -4.77 -13.61 -5.23
C GLU A 35 -4.20 -14.89 -4.59
N ARG A 36 -4.92 -16.00 -4.74
CA ARG A 36 -4.44 -17.28 -4.21
C ARG A 36 -3.29 -17.77 -5.09
N PRO A 37 -2.11 -18.07 -4.51
CA PRO A 37 -0.98 -18.53 -5.29
C PRO A 37 -1.22 -19.92 -5.88
N GLU A 38 -0.85 -20.11 -7.15
CA GLU A 38 -1.00 -21.39 -7.84
C GLU A 38 0.11 -22.36 -7.43
N LYS A 39 -0.24 -23.49 -6.80
CA LYS A 39 0.74 -24.49 -6.34
C LYS A 39 1.88 -23.87 -5.50
N LYS A 40 1.57 -22.85 -4.69
CA LYS A 40 2.51 -22.06 -3.87
C LYS A 40 3.52 -21.22 -4.68
N ARG A 41 3.30 -21.05 -5.99
CA ARG A 41 4.04 -20.13 -6.85
C ARG A 41 3.38 -18.77 -6.81
N TYR A 42 4.20 -17.74 -6.65
CA TYR A 42 3.78 -16.35 -6.60
C TYR A 42 4.28 -15.67 -7.87
N SER A 43 3.38 -14.95 -8.52
CA SER A 43 3.67 -14.17 -9.72
C SER A 43 4.07 -12.73 -9.35
N LYS A 44 4.52 -11.96 -10.34
CA LYS A 44 4.77 -10.52 -10.20
C LYS A 44 3.53 -9.76 -9.71
N GLN A 45 2.34 -10.19 -10.12
CA GLN A 45 1.08 -9.62 -9.62
C GLN A 45 0.91 -9.82 -8.12
N HIS A 46 1.19 -11.02 -7.60
CA HIS A 46 1.13 -11.24 -6.15
C HIS A 46 2.11 -10.33 -5.39
N LEU A 47 3.32 -10.12 -5.93
CA LEU A 47 4.29 -9.19 -5.33
C LEU A 47 3.73 -7.76 -5.30
N ALA A 48 3.17 -7.28 -6.41
CA ALA A 48 2.54 -5.97 -6.51
C ALA A 48 1.41 -5.78 -5.49
N GLU A 49 0.51 -6.75 -5.38
CA GLU A 49 -0.59 -6.75 -4.40
C GLU A 49 -0.07 -6.71 -2.95
N ILE A 50 0.92 -7.55 -2.63
CA ILE A 50 1.54 -7.58 -1.30
C ILE A 50 2.20 -6.23 -0.97
N LEU A 51 2.91 -5.63 -1.91
CA LEU A 51 3.57 -4.33 -1.72
C LEU A 51 2.54 -3.23 -1.44
N VAL A 52 1.52 -3.09 -2.29
CA VAL A 52 0.47 -2.06 -2.13
C VAL A 52 -0.24 -2.22 -0.79
N VAL A 53 -0.71 -3.43 -0.47
CA VAL A 53 -1.44 -3.68 0.79
C VAL A 53 -0.55 -3.39 2.00
N SER A 54 0.71 -3.81 1.95
CA SER A 54 1.66 -3.61 3.06
C SER A 54 2.02 -2.14 3.28
N LEU A 55 2.17 -1.35 2.21
CA LEU A 55 2.43 0.09 2.29
C LEU A 55 1.23 0.87 2.82
N MET A 56 0.00 0.44 2.49
CA MET A 56 -1.22 1.15 2.87
C MET A 56 -1.77 0.72 4.24
N LYS A 57 -1.50 -0.50 4.71
CA LYS A 57 -2.04 -1.02 5.98
C LYS A 57 -1.73 -0.18 7.23
N PRO A 58 -0.61 0.55 7.35
CA PRO A 58 -0.37 1.44 8.49
C PRO A 58 -1.41 2.56 8.61
N ILE A 59 -1.94 3.02 7.47
CA ILE A 59 -2.85 4.17 7.42
C ILE A 59 -4.31 3.77 7.23
N LEU A 60 -4.59 2.68 6.52
CA LEU A 60 -5.95 2.24 6.17
C LEU A 60 -6.28 0.84 6.72
N SER A 61 -7.58 0.61 6.95
CA SER A 61 -8.10 -0.72 7.26
C SER A 61 -8.01 -1.65 6.04
N LEU A 62 -7.97 -2.97 6.26
CA LEU A 62 -7.95 -3.93 5.15
C LEU A 62 -9.22 -3.87 4.29
N ASP A 63 -10.37 -3.54 4.89
CA ASP A 63 -11.63 -3.32 4.16
C ASP A 63 -11.55 -2.08 3.26
N THR A 64 -11.06 -0.96 3.79
CA THR A 64 -10.86 0.27 3.02
C THR A 64 -9.87 0.06 1.87
N ILE A 65 -8.76 -0.63 2.11
CA ILE A 65 -7.79 -0.98 1.06
C ILE A 65 -8.45 -1.83 -0.02
N LYS A 66 -9.27 -2.82 0.37
CA LYS A 66 -9.98 -3.67 -0.58
C LYS A 66 -10.93 -2.86 -1.47
N LYS A 67 -11.64 -1.90 -0.89
CA LYS A 67 -12.53 -0.99 -1.64
C LYS A 67 -11.73 -0.09 -2.58
N ALA A 68 -10.64 0.51 -2.10
CA ALA A 68 -9.78 1.37 -2.91
C ALA A 68 -9.16 0.63 -4.11
N ILE A 69 -8.64 -0.59 -3.90
CA ILE A 69 -8.13 -1.44 -4.98
C ILE A 69 -9.22 -1.74 -6.00
N LYS A 70 -10.44 -2.09 -5.56
CA LYS A 70 -11.58 -2.34 -6.46
C LYS A 70 -11.94 -1.13 -7.32
N ILE A 71 -11.90 0.08 -6.75
CA ILE A 71 -12.15 1.32 -7.49
C ILE A 71 -11.06 1.49 -8.57
N ALA A 72 -9.78 1.35 -8.20
CA ALA A 72 -8.68 1.48 -9.14
C ALA A 72 -8.76 0.49 -10.31
N VAL A 73 -9.00 -0.80 -10.03
CA VAL A 73 -9.07 -1.84 -11.07
C VAL A 73 -10.38 -1.84 -11.88
N LYS A 74 -11.39 -1.08 -11.44
CA LYS A 74 -12.61 -0.81 -12.24
C LYS A 74 -12.34 0.26 -13.29
N MET A 75 -11.42 1.19 -13.02
CA MET A 75 -11.06 2.27 -13.92
C MET A 75 -10.02 1.83 -14.94
N ASP A 76 -9.05 1.04 -14.51
CA ASP A 76 -7.90 0.64 -15.31
C ASP A 76 -7.55 -0.84 -15.11
N PRO A 77 -6.93 -1.52 -16.09
CA PRO A 77 -6.36 -2.86 -15.90
C PRO A 77 -5.36 -2.91 -14.74
N VAL A 78 -5.24 -4.06 -14.06
CA VAL A 78 -4.44 -4.23 -12.83
C VAL A 78 -3.00 -3.71 -12.95
N ASN A 79 -2.33 -3.97 -14.09
CA ASN A 79 -0.97 -3.49 -14.33
C ASN A 79 -0.90 -1.96 -14.43
N ILE A 80 -1.88 -1.33 -15.09
CA ILE A 80 -1.95 0.12 -15.23
C ILE A 80 -2.27 0.77 -13.88
N ALA A 81 -3.22 0.22 -13.12
CA ALA A 81 -3.55 0.69 -11.78
C ALA A 81 -2.34 0.63 -10.82
N TYR A 82 -1.55 -0.45 -10.91
CA TYR A 82 -0.31 -0.56 -10.14
C TYR A 82 0.74 0.47 -10.57
N ASP A 83 0.97 0.65 -11.87
CA ASP A 83 1.93 1.64 -12.37
C ASP A 83 1.54 3.07 -11.98
N GLN A 84 0.23 3.38 -12.00
CA GLN A 84 -0.30 4.64 -11.49
C GLN A 84 -0.03 4.83 -10.00
N PHE A 85 -0.26 3.79 -9.18
CA PHE A 85 0.05 3.83 -7.75
C PHE A 85 1.54 4.11 -7.50
N ILE A 86 2.44 3.41 -8.20
CA ILE A 86 3.90 3.60 -8.06
C ILE A 86 4.32 5.00 -8.53
N ARG A 87 3.75 5.50 -9.63
CA ARG A 87 4.00 6.87 -10.10
C ARG A 87 3.59 7.90 -9.05
N ALA A 88 2.36 7.79 -8.54
CA ALA A 88 1.85 8.70 -7.51
C ALA A 88 2.71 8.64 -6.23
N PHE A 89 3.09 7.45 -5.80
CA PHE A 89 3.96 7.27 -4.63
C PHE A 89 5.33 7.96 -4.82
N ASN A 90 5.97 7.76 -5.97
CA ASN A 90 7.27 8.37 -6.26
C ASN A 90 7.20 9.89 -6.42
N GLU A 91 6.11 10.41 -7.00
CA GLU A 91 5.88 11.84 -7.10
C GLU A 91 5.75 12.50 -5.72
N GLU A 92 4.97 11.91 -4.81
CA GLU A 92 4.82 12.42 -3.44
C GLU A 92 6.11 12.29 -2.64
N LEU A 93 6.86 11.20 -2.81
CA LEU A 93 8.18 11.04 -2.21
C LEU A 93 9.15 12.14 -2.69
N GLY A 94 9.17 12.45 -3.99
CA GLY A 94 10.03 13.48 -4.56
C GLY A 94 9.68 14.91 -4.12
N LYS A 95 8.41 15.17 -3.75
CA LYS A 95 7.97 16.48 -3.22
C LYS A 95 8.27 16.66 -1.74
N THR A 96 8.60 15.59 -1.02
CA THR A 96 8.78 15.64 0.44
C THR A 96 10.12 16.30 0.78
N GLN A 97 10.09 17.54 1.28
CA GLN A 97 11.29 18.24 1.75
C GLN A 97 11.76 17.65 3.08
N THR A 98 13.04 17.25 3.13
CA THR A 98 13.64 16.59 4.31
C THR A 98 14.79 17.39 4.93
N HIS A 99 15.16 18.53 4.34
CA HIS A 99 16.29 19.34 4.77
C HIS A 99 15.81 20.65 5.42
N GLN A 100 16.51 21.09 6.48
CA GLN A 100 16.26 22.35 7.19
C GLN A 100 14.84 22.50 7.76
N LEU A 101 14.27 21.40 8.27
CA LEU A 101 12.94 21.39 8.84
C LEU A 101 12.85 22.20 10.15
N LYS A 102 11.78 22.96 10.30
CA LYS A 102 11.35 23.64 11.52
C LYS A 102 10.29 22.81 12.23
N ALA A 103 10.07 23.06 13.52
CA ALA A 103 9.04 22.36 14.32
C ALA A 103 7.64 22.40 13.66
N VAL A 104 7.28 23.53 13.04
CA VAL A 104 6.00 23.70 12.34
C VAL A 104 5.86 22.79 11.12
N ASP A 105 6.96 22.44 10.45
CA ASP A 105 6.94 21.56 9.29
C ASP A 105 6.55 20.13 9.70
N TYR A 106 7.08 19.63 10.81
CA TYR A 106 6.68 18.34 11.38
C TYR A 106 5.20 18.32 11.76
N GLN A 107 4.69 19.42 12.34
CA GLN A 107 3.28 19.57 12.66
C GLN A 107 2.41 19.51 11.39
N HIS A 108 2.80 20.23 10.33
CA HIS A 108 2.09 20.19 9.06
C HIS A 108 2.08 18.78 8.45
N MET A 109 3.20 18.04 8.50
CA MET A 109 3.25 16.66 8.02
C MET A 109 2.27 15.75 8.78
N ALA A 110 2.26 15.83 10.12
CA ALA A 110 1.35 15.04 10.94
C ALA A 110 -0.12 15.40 10.70
N ILE A 111 -0.43 16.69 10.62
CA ILE A 111 -1.79 17.17 10.33
C ILE A 111 -2.25 16.71 8.94
N ARG A 112 -1.42 16.86 7.91
CA ARG A 112 -1.75 16.39 6.55
C ARG A 112 -1.96 14.88 6.50
N SER A 113 -1.11 14.11 7.17
CA SER A 113 -1.28 12.65 7.27
C SER A 113 -2.64 12.28 7.86
N LEU A 114 -3.04 12.94 8.95
CA LEU A 114 -4.36 12.72 9.56
C LEU A 114 -5.50 13.14 8.62
N LEU A 115 -5.44 14.35 8.05
CA LEU A 115 -6.51 14.87 7.19
C LEU A 115 -6.71 14.00 5.94
N TYR A 116 -5.63 13.61 5.27
CA TYR A 116 -5.72 12.76 4.09
C TYR A 116 -6.20 11.35 4.43
N LYS A 117 -5.80 10.79 5.57
CA LYS A 117 -6.37 9.52 6.04
C LYS A 117 -7.89 9.62 6.19
N LEU A 118 -8.38 10.65 6.90
CA LEU A 118 -9.82 10.83 7.13
C LEU A 118 -10.58 11.05 5.81
N LEU A 119 -10.04 11.86 4.91
CA LEU A 119 -10.62 12.10 3.58
C LEU A 119 -10.69 10.82 2.74
N VAL A 120 -9.61 10.04 2.69
CA VAL A 120 -9.59 8.80 1.92
C VAL A 120 -10.58 7.78 2.51
N GLU A 121 -10.63 7.64 3.83
CA GLU A 121 -11.60 6.75 4.48
C GLU A 121 -13.04 7.18 4.17
N ASP A 122 -13.34 8.48 4.21
CA ASP A 122 -14.65 9.01 3.88
C ASP A 122 -15.01 8.77 2.39
N LEU A 123 -14.16 9.23 1.46
CA LEU A 123 -14.41 9.14 0.02
C LEU A 123 -14.50 7.69 -0.47
N VAL A 124 -13.66 6.78 0.04
CA VAL A 124 -13.71 5.36 -0.35
C VAL A 124 -14.96 4.68 0.20
N ASN A 125 -15.46 5.11 1.36
CA ASN A 125 -16.70 4.58 1.93
C ASN A 125 -17.95 5.17 1.27
N GLN A 126 -17.90 6.38 0.71
CA GLN A 126 -19.00 7.02 -0.02
C GLN A 126 -19.11 6.58 -1.50
N ASN A 127 -18.02 6.15 -2.14
CA ASN A 127 -17.99 5.75 -3.55
C ASN A 127 -18.47 4.30 -3.82
N LEU A 128 -19.36 3.78 -2.96
CA LEU A 128 -20.04 2.48 -3.11
C LEU A 128 -21.54 2.62 -2.84
#